data_AF-A0A3E0DS45-F1
#
_entry.id   AF-A0A3E0DS45-F1
#
_cell.length_a   1.000
_cell.length_b   1.000
_cell.length_c   1.000
_cell.angle_alpha   90.00
_cell.angle_beta   90.00
_cell.angle_gamma   90.00
#
_symmetry.space_group_name_H-M   'P 1'
#
loop_
_entity.id
_entity.type
_entity.pdbx_description
1 polymer ?
#
loop_
_entity_poly.entity_id
_entity_poly.type
_entity_poly.pdbx_seq_one_letter_code
_entity_poly.pdbx_strand_id
1 'polypeptide(L)'
;MSVLSTSRYEIALYFAKKEKFNWYKARESSFKDYSAYVGREIMLSEISDIEQNLQRIFDREVERLSSLKEEAYRRIRGDSL
;
A
#
# COMPACT_ATOMS: atom_id res chain seq x y z
N MET A 1 19.88 -9.20 1.73
CA MET A 1 18.57 -8.65 2.14
C MET A 1 18.16 -9.37 3.40
N SER A 2 17.87 -8.66 4.50
CA SER A 2 17.47 -9.33 5.75
C SER A 2 16.01 -9.77 5.66
N VAL A 3 15.69 -10.93 6.22
CA VAL A 3 14.35 -11.55 6.25
C VAL A 3 13.27 -10.61 6.85
N LEU A 4 13.69 -9.56 7.58
CA LEU A 4 12.82 -8.57 8.21
C LEU A 4 12.26 -7.48 7.26
N SER A 5 12.87 -7.23 6.09
CA SER A 5 12.27 -6.31 5.10
C SER A 5 11.11 -6.96 4.35
N THR A 6 11.17 -8.29 4.19
CA THR A 6 10.18 -9.06 3.46
C THR A 6 8.84 -9.08 4.21
N SER A 7 8.82 -9.14 5.55
CA SER A 7 7.56 -9.14 6.32
C SER A 7 6.82 -7.79 6.32
N ARG A 8 7.54 -6.66 6.49
CA ARG A 8 6.90 -5.33 6.60
C ARG A 8 6.28 -4.85 5.29
N TYR A 9 6.97 -5.08 4.17
CA TYR A 9 6.41 -4.79 2.85
C TYR A 9 5.20 -5.67 2.53
N GLU A 10 5.28 -6.97 2.81
CA GLU A 10 4.17 -7.91 2.56
C GLU A 10 2.93 -7.56 3.39
N ILE A 11 3.10 -7.22 4.66
CA ILE A 11 2.02 -6.72 5.53
C ILE A 11 1.39 -5.46 4.95
N ALA A 12 2.22 -4.46 4.58
CA ALA A 12 1.74 -3.22 3.97
C ALA A 12 0.95 -3.49 2.68
N LEU A 13 1.45 -4.37 1.81
CA LEU A 13 0.78 -4.74 0.56
C LEU A 13 -0.53 -5.49 0.78
N TYR A 14 -0.54 -6.44 1.71
CA TYR A 14 -1.73 -7.21 2.06
C TYR A 14 -2.83 -6.30 2.58
N PHE A 15 -2.54 -5.43 3.55
CA PHE A 15 -3.54 -4.54 4.12
C PHE A 15 -3.93 -3.38 3.21
N ALA A 16 -3.03 -2.86 2.37
CA ALA A 16 -3.40 -1.92 1.32
C ALA A 16 -4.49 -2.51 0.41
N LYS A 17 -4.34 -3.76 -0.04
CA LYS A 17 -5.34 -4.44 -0.87
C LYS A 17 -6.61 -4.77 -0.10
N LYS A 18 -6.49 -5.35 1.09
CA LYS A 18 -7.62 -5.77 1.94
C LYS A 18 -8.52 -4.60 2.31
N GLU A 19 -7.93 -3.45 2.66
CA GLU A 19 -8.64 -2.23 3.03
C GLU A 19 -9.02 -1.37 1.81
N LYS A 20 -8.93 -1.92 0.59
CA LYS A 20 -9.31 -1.26 -0.66
C LYS A 20 -8.61 0.09 -0.84
N PHE A 21 -7.32 0.14 -0.53
CA PHE A 21 -6.49 1.34 -0.58
C PHE A 21 -7.06 2.50 0.25
N ASN A 22 -7.66 2.19 1.41
CA ASN A 22 -7.95 3.19 2.44
C ASN A 22 -6.74 3.37 3.35
N TRP A 23 -6.11 4.55 3.31
CA TRP A 23 -4.84 4.82 4.01
C TRP A 23 -4.92 4.55 5.51
N TYR A 24 -5.92 5.14 6.17
CA TYR A 24 -6.05 5.06 7.62
C TYR A 24 -6.28 3.63 8.10
N LYS A 25 -7.18 2.90 7.43
CA LYS A 25 -7.47 1.49 7.77
C LYS A 25 -6.30 0.57 7.48
N ALA A 26 -5.63 0.74 6.34
CA ALA A 26 -4.48 -0.06 5.96
C ALA A 26 -3.31 0.13 6.93
N ARG A 27 -3.06 1.39 7.34
CA ARG A 27 -2.05 1.74 8.34
C ARG A 27 -2.34 1.12 9.69
N GLU A 28 -3.54 1.31 10.22
CA GLU A 28 -3.94 0.75 11.52
C GLU A 28 -3.85 -0.79 11.53
N SER A 29 -4.36 -1.43 10.48
CA SER A 29 -4.34 -2.89 10.37
C SER A 29 -2.94 -3.45 10.22
N SER A 30 -2.07 -2.78 9.46
CA SER A 30 -0.66 -3.17 9.30
C SER A 30 0.09 -3.15 10.63
N PHE A 31 -0.13 -2.12 11.46
CA PHE A 31 0.52 -2.05 12.77
C PHE A 31 -0.03 -3.10 13.73
N LYS A 32 -1.34 -3.31 13.74
CA LYS A 32 -1.96 -4.33 14.60
C LYS A 32 -1.41 -5.72 14.30
N ASP A 33 -1.32 -6.07 13.02
CA ASP A 33 -0.82 -7.37 12.58
C ASP A 33 0.68 -7.52 12.81
N TYR A 34 1.47 -6.51 12.46
CA TYR A 34 2.92 -6.53 12.67
C TYR A 34 3.27 -6.64 14.16
N SER A 35 2.57 -5.91 15.04
CA SER A 35 2.76 -5.98 16.50
C SER A 35 2.48 -7.39 17.03
N ALA A 36 1.38 -8.01 16.58
CA ALA A 36 1.05 -9.38 16.94
C ALA A 36 2.10 -10.38 16.44
N TYR A 37 2.63 -10.17 15.22
CA TYR A 37 3.69 -11.01 14.64
C TYR A 37 5.01 -10.91 15.40
N VAL A 38 5.46 -9.70 15.77
CA VAL A 38 6.73 -9.52 16.49
C VAL A 38 6.63 -9.79 17.99
N GLY A 39 5.41 -9.83 18.55
CA GLY A 39 5.17 -10.14 19.97
C GLY A 39 5.70 -9.08 20.94
N ARG A 40 5.93 -7.85 20.46
CA ARG A 40 6.44 -6.71 21.23
C ARG A 40 5.88 -5.39 20.69
N GLU A 41 6.07 -4.32 21.46
CA GLU A 41 5.81 -2.98 20.95
C GLU A 41 6.65 -2.69 19.70
N ILE A 42 6.01 -2.05 18.72
CA ILE A 42 6.62 -1.66 17.46
C ILE A 42 7.53 -0.45 17.69
N MET A 43 8.74 -0.49 17.16
CA MET A 43 9.67 0.64 17.19
C MET A 43 9.27 1.72 16.18
N LEU A 44 9.60 2.98 16.47
CA LEU A 44 9.32 4.11 15.56
C LEU A 44 9.92 3.91 14.16
N SER A 45 11.10 3.29 14.06
CA SER A 45 11.73 2.97 12.78
C SER A 45 10.95 1.93 11.97
N GLU A 46 10.27 0.99 12.64
CA GLU A 46 9.44 -0.02 12.01
C GLU A 46 8.10 0.55 11.55
N ILE A 47 7.51 1.44 12.37
CA ILE A 47 6.36 2.26 11.97
C ILE A 47 6.70 3.03 10.69
N SER A 48 7.82 3.76 10.70
CA SER A 48 8.22 4.57 9.54
C SER A 48 8.43 3.74 8.29
N ASP A 49 9.04 2.56 8.40
CA ASP A 49 9.23 1.67 7.25
C ASP A 49 7.89 1.13 6.70
N ILE A 50 6.96 0.72 7.56
CA ILE A 50 5.62 0.28 7.13
C ILE A 50 4.89 1.43 6.43
N GLU A 51 4.94 2.65 6.99
CA GLU A 51 4.34 3.84 6.38
C GLU A 51 4.95 4.19 5.03
N GLN A 52 6.28 4.13 4.90
CA GLN A 52 6.95 4.37 3.62
C GLN A 52 6.57 3.32 2.57
N ASN A 53 6.44 2.05 2.97
CA ASN A 53 5.99 0.99 2.08
C ASN A 53 4.53 1.19 1.67
N LEU A 54 3.65 1.52 2.61
CA LEU A 54 2.26 1.90 2.31
C LEU A 54 2.21 3.08 1.34
N GLN A 55 2.99 4.14 1.56
CA GLN A 55 3.01 5.31 0.69
C GLN A 55 3.34 4.93 -0.75
N ARG A 56 4.43 4.17 -0.95
CA ARG A 56 4.84 3.70 -2.28
C ARG A 56 3.78 2.83 -2.96
N ILE A 57 3.04 2.01 -2.20
CA ILE A 57 1.96 1.17 -2.73
C ILE A 57 0.78 2.04 -3.16
N PHE A 58 0.42 3.04 -2.37
CA PHE A 58 -0.67 3.96 -2.65
C PHE A 58 -0.38 4.86 -3.85
N ASP A 59 0.83 5.41 -3.94
CA ASP A 59 1.24 6.26 -5.06
C ASP A 59 1.11 5.48 -6.38
N ARG A 60 1.59 4.24 -6.41
CA ARG A 60 1.45 3.35 -7.58
C ARG A 60 -0.01 3.06 -7.94
N GLU A 61 -0.88 2.91 -6.95
CA GLU A 61 -2.31 2.69 -7.22
C GLU A 61 -2.98 3.95 -7.76
N VAL A 62 -2.62 5.14 -7.25
CA VAL A 62 -3.09 6.43 -7.77
C VAL A 62 -2.66 6.62 -9.22
N GLU A 63 -1.40 6.33 -9.55
CA GLU A 63 -0.90 6.34 -10.93
C GLU A 63 -1.70 5.38 -11.82
N ARG A 64 -1.88 4.12 -11.38
CA ARG A 64 -2.64 3.11 -12.13
C ARG A 64 -4.08 3.55 -12.40
N LEU A 65 -4.77 4.09 -11.40
CA LEU A 65 -6.14 4.57 -11.53
C LEU A 65 -6.23 5.79 -12.46
N SER A 66 -5.23 6.68 -12.42
CA SER A 66 -5.16 7.83 -13.30
C SER A 66 -4.99 7.41 -14.77
N SER A 67 -4.09 6.46 -15.04
CA SER A 67 -3.91 5.90 -16.40
C SER A 67 -5.17 5.21 -16.92
N LEU A 68 -5.85 4.42 -16.08
CA LEU A 68 -7.10 3.77 -16.46
C LEU A 68 -8.22 4.79 -16.77
N LYS A 69 -8.29 5.88 -16.00
CA LYS A 69 -9.24 6.95 -16.22
C LYS A 69 -8.97 7.68 -17.53
N GLU A 70 -7.70 7.99 -17.83
CA GLU A 70 -7.31 8.59 -19.11
C GLU A 70 -7.66 7.70 -20.29
N GLU A 71 -7.36 6.40 -20.20
CA GLU A 71 -7.69 5.44 -21.26
C GLU A 71 -9.21 5.34 -21.48
N ALA A 72 -9.99 5.31 -20.40
CA ALA A 72 -11.45 5.33 -20.47
C ALA A 72 -11.96 6.61 -21.18
N TYR A 73 -11.40 7.78 -20.87
CA TYR A 73 -11.76 9.03 -21.56
C TYR A 73 -11.43 9.00 -23.05
N ARG A 74 -10.26 8.49 -23.45
CA ARG A 74 -9.87 8.37 -24.86
C ARG A 74 -10.86 7.51 -25.63
N ARG A 75 -11.26 6.37 -25.06
CA ARG A 75 -12.27 5.47 -25.65
C ARG A 75 -13.63 6.16 -25.83
N ILE A 76 -14.08 6.94 -24.84
CA ILE A 76 -15.35 7.69 -24.92
C ILE A 76 -15.30 8.80 -25.98
N ARG A 77 -14.16 9.51 -26.09
CA ARG A 77 -13.99 10.60 -27.05
C ARG A 77 -13.90 10.10 -28.50
N GLY A 78 -13.64 8.81 -28.71
CA GLY A 78 -13.45 8.25 -30.04
C GLY A 78 -12.07 8.54 -30.62
N ASP A 79 -11.10 8.92 -29.78
CA ASP A 79 -9.69 9.06 -30.14
C ASP A 79 -9.13 7.64 -30.34
N SER A 80 -9.43 7.04 -31.50
CA SER A 80 -8.82 5.79 -31.95
C SER A 80 -7.51 6.15 -32.66
N LEU A 81 -6.42 5.45 -32.30
CA LEU A 81 -5.13 5.55 -32.99
C LEU A 81 -5.27 5.24 -34.50
#